data_AF-A0A1V0UF05-F1
#
_entry.id   AF-A0A1V0UF05-F1
#
_cell.length_a   1.000
_cell.length_b   1.000
_cell.length_c   1.000
_cell.angle_alpha   90.00
_cell.angle_beta   90.00
_cell.angle_gamma   90.00
#
_symmetry.space_group_name_H-M   'P 1'
#
loop_
_entity.id
_entity.type
_entity.pdbx_description
1 polymer ?
#
loop_
_entity_poly.entity_id
_entity_poly.type
_entity_poly.pdbx_seq_one_letter_code
_entity_poly.pdbx_strand_id
1 'polypeptide(L)'
;MGQKVNPHGFRLGITTDFKSRWYADKLYKDYVKEDVAIRRMMTKGMERAGISKVEIERTRDRVRVDIHTARPGIVIGRRGAEADRIRGELEKLTGKQVQLNILEVKNPEVDAQLVAQAVAEQLSSRVSFRRAMRKSMQSSMKAGAKGIKIQCGGRLGGAEMSRSEFYREGRVPLHTLRANVDYGFFEAKTTFGRIGVKVWIYKGDVKNIAEVRAENAAARAGNRPARGGADRPAGRGGRGGERGGRGRKPQQSPAAEAPKADAAAAPAAESTGTEA
;
A
#
# COMPACT_ATOMS: atom_id res chain seq x y z
N MET A 1 4.35 -22.59 -24.28
CA MET A 1 4.14 -23.04 -22.89
C MET A 1 4.65 -22.00 -21.90
N GLY A 2 3.86 -21.65 -20.88
CA GLY A 2 4.21 -20.66 -19.86
C GLY A 2 5.01 -21.27 -18.71
N GLN A 3 6.34 -21.30 -18.84
CA GLN A 3 7.24 -21.91 -17.85
C GLN A 3 7.63 -21.00 -16.67
N LYS A 4 7.00 -19.81 -16.53
CA LYS A 4 7.39 -18.79 -15.54
C LYS A 4 6.26 -18.51 -14.56
N VAL A 5 6.59 -18.57 -13.26
CA VAL A 5 5.67 -18.27 -12.16
C VAL A 5 5.40 -16.76 -12.09
N ASN A 6 4.20 -16.37 -11.63
CA ASN A 6 3.87 -14.97 -11.36
C ASN A 6 4.78 -14.41 -10.25
N PRO A 7 5.57 -13.34 -10.49
CA PRO A 7 6.48 -12.77 -9.49
C PRO A 7 5.81 -12.32 -8.20
N HIS A 8 4.57 -11.83 -8.28
CA HIS A 8 3.78 -11.41 -7.12
C HIS A 8 3.29 -12.63 -6.32
N GLY A 9 2.88 -13.70 -7.00
CA GLY A 9 2.46 -14.94 -6.33
C GLY A 9 3.62 -15.63 -5.61
N PHE A 10 4.79 -15.68 -6.27
CA PHE A 10 6.00 -16.29 -5.73
C PHE A 10 6.54 -15.59 -4.45
N ARG A 11 6.17 -14.33 -4.24
CA ARG A 11 6.65 -13.48 -3.14
C ARG A 11 5.61 -13.24 -2.04
N LEU A 12 4.42 -13.82 -2.19
CA LEU A 12 3.31 -13.64 -1.27
C LEU A 12 3.69 -14.17 0.13
N GLY A 13 3.51 -13.33 1.15
CA GLY A 13 3.87 -13.66 2.54
C GLY A 13 5.35 -13.44 2.91
N ILE A 14 6.21 -13.12 1.94
CA ILE A 14 7.63 -12.80 2.18
C ILE A 14 7.86 -11.31 1.97
N THR A 15 7.83 -10.83 0.73
CA THR A 15 8.03 -9.41 0.41
C THR A 15 6.75 -8.70 0.00
N THR A 16 5.73 -9.42 -0.48
CA THR A 16 4.45 -8.85 -0.92
C THR A 16 3.29 -9.32 -0.04
N ASP A 17 2.37 -8.39 0.24
CA ASP A 17 1.17 -8.63 1.04
C ASP A 17 -0.05 -9.05 0.19
N PHE A 18 -1.09 -9.56 0.85
CA PHE A 18 -2.40 -9.81 0.25
C PHE A 18 -3.14 -8.51 -0.08
N LYS A 19 -3.86 -8.52 -1.22
CA LYS A 19 -4.71 -7.41 -1.69
C LYS A 19 -6.08 -7.35 -1.00
N SER A 20 -6.64 -8.48 -0.60
CA SER A 20 -7.87 -8.53 0.21
C SER A 20 -7.53 -9.05 1.61
N ARG A 21 -8.12 -8.45 2.64
CA ARG A 21 -7.86 -8.74 4.06
C ARG A 21 -9.16 -8.91 4.80
N TRP A 22 -9.54 -10.16 4.99
CA TRP A 22 -10.69 -10.53 5.78
C TRP A 22 -10.61 -12.04 6.06
N TYR A 23 -11.36 -12.49 7.06
CA TYR A 23 -11.46 -13.89 7.43
C TYR A 23 -12.93 -14.26 7.54
N ALA A 24 -13.32 -15.38 6.93
CA ALA A 24 -14.65 -15.94 7.05
C ALA A 24 -14.60 -17.44 6.76
N ASP A 25 -15.24 -18.25 7.61
CA ASP A 25 -15.33 -19.70 7.39
C ASP A 25 -16.45 -20.02 6.41
N LYS A 26 -17.71 -19.89 6.84
CA LYS A 26 -18.89 -20.29 6.06
C LYS A 26 -19.19 -19.36 4.88
N LEU A 27 -18.94 -18.06 5.05
CA LEU A 27 -19.29 -17.02 4.06
C LEU A 27 -18.18 -16.74 3.03
N TYR A 28 -17.12 -17.57 3.01
CA TYR A 28 -15.97 -17.36 2.13
C TYR A 28 -16.37 -17.27 0.65
N LYS A 29 -17.23 -18.20 0.20
CA LYS A 29 -17.70 -18.28 -1.19
C LYS A 29 -18.39 -16.99 -1.62
N ASP A 30 -19.26 -16.45 -0.77
CA ASP A 30 -20.05 -15.26 -1.08
C ASP A 30 -19.16 -14.01 -1.12
N TYR A 31 -18.26 -13.87 -0.14
CA TYR A 31 -17.32 -12.74 -0.11
C TYR A 31 -16.33 -12.74 -1.27
N VAL A 32 -15.86 -13.91 -1.73
CA VAL A 32 -15.02 -13.97 -2.95
C VAL A 32 -15.82 -13.56 -4.19
N LYS A 33 -17.07 -13.99 -4.33
CA LYS A 33 -17.95 -13.59 -5.44
C LYS A 33 -18.14 -12.07 -5.46
N GLU A 34 -18.40 -11.48 -4.30
CA GLU A 34 -18.51 -10.02 -4.14
C GLU A 34 -17.19 -9.31 -4.47
N ASP A 35 -16.04 -9.77 -3.96
CA ASP A 35 -14.73 -9.16 -4.23
C ASP A 35 -14.41 -9.14 -5.74
N VAL A 36 -14.75 -10.22 -6.46
CA VAL A 36 -14.58 -10.27 -7.93
C VAL A 36 -15.49 -9.27 -8.63
N ALA A 37 -16.74 -9.13 -8.18
CA ALA A 37 -17.69 -8.17 -8.73
C ALA A 37 -17.20 -6.72 -8.50
N ILE A 38 -16.78 -6.40 -7.27
CA ILE A 38 -16.22 -5.10 -6.89
C ILE A 38 -15.02 -4.76 -7.79
N ARG A 39 -14.04 -5.66 -7.92
CA ARG A 39 -12.84 -5.41 -8.74
C ARG A 39 -13.16 -5.22 -10.22
N ARG A 40 -14.09 -6.02 -10.75
CA ARG A 40 -14.54 -5.89 -12.14
C ARG A 40 -15.23 -4.56 -12.39
N MET A 41 -16.09 -4.12 -11.45
CA MET A 41 -16.74 -2.82 -11.52
C MET A 41 -15.71 -1.69 -11.46
N MET A 42 -14.76 -1.74 -10.52
CA MET A 42 -13.73 -0.72 -10.38
C MET A 42 -12.83 -0.62 -11.61
N THR A 43 -12.54 -1.73 -12.29
CA THR A 43 -11.71 -1.70 -13.49
C THR A 43 -12.51 -1.22 -14.72
N LYS A 44 -13.82 -1.45 -14.76
CA LYS A 44 -14.70 -1.09 -15.87
C LYS A 44 -15.14 0.37 -15.75
N GLY A 45 -14.74 1.22 -16.70
CA GLY A 45 -15.15 2.62 -16.77
C GLY A 45 -14.16 3.61 -16.14
N MET A 46 -13.20 3.13 -15.34
CA MET A 46 -12.15 3.96 -14.75
C MET A 46 -10.77 3.78 -15.41
N GLU A 47 -10.72 3.37 -16.68
CA GLU A 47 -9.46 3.27 -17.43
C GLU A 47 -8.71 4.62 -17.37
N ARG A 48 -9.41 5.77 -17.52
CA ARG A 48 -8.79 7.10 -17.46
C ARG A 48 -8.22 7.47 -16.09
N ALA A 49 -8.67 6.87 -14.99
CA ALA A 49 -8.15 7.19 -13.66
C ALA A 49 -6.76 6.58 -13.43
N GLY A 50 -6.45 5.45 -14.08
CA GLY A 50 -5.22 4.70 -13.84
C GLY A 50 -5.20 4.08 -12.45
N ILE A 51 -5.90 2.96 -12.29
CA ILE A 51 -5.99 2.23 -11.02
C ILE A 51 -4.82 1.25 -10.94
N SER A 52 -3.98 1.38 -9.91
CA SER A 52 -2.87 0.46 -9.63
C SER A 52 -3.36 -0.79 -8.90
N LYS A 53 -4.02 -0.60 -7.76
CA LYS A 53 -4.51 -1.69 -6.90
C LYS A 53 -5.77 -1.29 -6.17
N VAL A 54 -6.63 -2.28 -5.94
CA VAL A 54 -7.83 -2.18 -5.10
C VAL A 54 -7.62 -3.09 -3.90
N GLU A 55 -7.51 -2.49 -2.73
CA GLU A 55 -7.42 -3.20 -1.46
C GLU A 55 -8.81 -3.27 -0.82
N ILE A 56 -9.20 -4.47 -0.39
CA ILE A 56 -10.52 -4.71 0.19
C ILE A 56 -10.32 -5.25 1.60
N GLU A 57 -10.80 -4.52 2.59
CA GLU A 57 -10.87 -4.99 3.96
C GLU A 57 -12.33 -5.17 4.35
N ARG A 58 -12.66 -6.30 4.98
CA ARG A 58 -14.02 -6.56 5.46
C ARG A 58 -14.01 -6.73 6.96
N THR A 59 -14.90 -6.01 7.60
CA THR A 59 -15.41 -6.33 8.94
C THR A 59 -16.80 -6.95 8.80
N ARG A 60 -17.44 -7.34 9.90
CA ARG A 60 -18.72 -8.07 9.89
C ARG A 60 -19.78 -7.34 9.03
N ASP A 61 -19.94 -6.05 9.30
CA ASP A 61 -21.05 -5.23 8.76
C ASP A 61 -20.59 -4.14 7.79
N ARG A 62 -19.26 -3.92 7.68
CA ARG A 62 -18.68 -2.83 6.89
C ARG A 62 -17.60 -3.34 5.96
N VAL A 63 -17.62 -2.84 4.73
CA VAL A 63 -16.58 -3.10 3.72
C VAL A 63 -15.81 -1.82 3.47
N ARG A 64 -14.49 -1.88 3.66
CA ARG A 64 -13.57 -0.79 3.34
C ARG A 64 -12.89 -1.11 2.02
N VAL A 65 -13.01 -0.20 1.06
CA VAL A 65 -12.38 -0.31 -0.26
C VAL A 65 -11.39 0.82 -0.40
N ASP A 66 -10.10 0.47 -0.41
CA ASP A 66 -8.99 1.41 -0.55
C ASP A 66 -8.46 1.34 -2.00
N ILE A 67 -8.74 2.38 -2.78
CA ILE A 67 -8.37 2.46 -4.19
C ILE A 67 -7.07 3.24 -4.33
N HIS A 68 -6.04 2.62 -4.89
CA HIS A 68 -4.79 3.31 -5.21
C HIS A 68 -4.81 3.73 -6.68
N THR A 69 -4.73 5.03 -6.92
CA THR A 69 -4.87 5.64 -8.24
C THR A 69 -3.76 6.64 -8.54
N ALA A 70 -3.39 6.75 -9.82
CA ALA A 70 -2.48 7.79 -10.30
C ALA A 70 -3.15 9.17 -10.33
N ARG A 71 -4.48 9.20 -10.56
CA ARG A 71 -5.25 10.43 -10.75
C ARG A 71 -6.49 10.41 -9.86
N PRO A 72 -6.39 10.81 -8.58
CA PRO A 72 -7.52 10.78 -7.64
C PRO A 72 -8.67 11.71 -8.06
N GLY A 73 -8.36 12.85 -8.69
CA GLY A 73 -9.37 13.82 -9.12
C GLY A 73 -10.41 13.25 -10.10
N ILE A 74 -10.03 12.28 -10.95
CA ILE A 74 -10.97 11.63 -11.87
C ILE A 74 -11.91 10.68 -11.12
N VAL A 75 -11.42 10.01 -10.07
CA VAL A 75 -12.20 9.06 -9.26
C VAL A 75 -13.18 9.78 -8.33
N ILE A 76 -12.80 10.96 -7.82
CA ILE A 76 -13.67 11.79 -6.97
C ILE A 76 -14.75 12.47 -7.83
N GLY A 77 -14.36 12.96 -9.02
CA GLY A 77 -15.25 13.71 -9.91
C GLY A 77 -15.54 15.14 -9.41
N ARG A 78 -16.43 15.84 -10.12
CA ARG A 78 -16.81 17.22 -9.76
C ARG A 78 -17.64 17.19 -8.47
N ARG A 79 -17.18 17.87 -7.42
CA ARG A 79 -17.83 17.92 -6.09
C ARG A 79 -18.11 16.55 -5.46
N GLY A 80 -17.32 15.52 -5.78
CA GLY A 80 -17.52 14.18 -5.20
C GLY A 80 -18.60 13.32 -5.86
N ALA A 81 -19.26 13.81 -6.92
CA ALA A 81 -20.39 13.11 -7.54
C ALA A 81 -20.05 11.70 -8.05
N GLU A 82 -18.81 11.48 -8.51
CA GLU A 82 -18.40 10.16 -8.99
C GLU A 82 -18.14 9.21 -7.81
N ALA A 83 -17.49 9.69 -6.75
CA ALA A 83 -17.28 8.91 -5.54
C ALA A 83 -18.59 8.47 -4.89
N ASP A 84 -19.61 9.35 -4.86
CA ASP A 84 -20.93 9.01 -4.32
C ASP A 84 -21.69 8.01 -5.20
N ARG A 85 -21.56 8.13 -6.54
CA ARG A 85 -22.11 7.13 -7.47
C ARG A 85 -21.48 5.76 -7.23
N ILE A 86 -20.15 5.70 -7.15
CA ILE A 86 -19.41 4.46 -6.90
C ILE A 86 -19.81 3.87 -5.55
N ARG A 87 -19.92 4.68 -4.50
CA ARG A 87 -20.39 4.22 -3.18
C ARG A 87 -21.78 3.58 -3.29
N GLY A 88 -22.73 4.24 -3.95
CA GLY A 88 -24.09 3.72 -4.13
C GLY A 88 -24.15 2.42 -4.94
N GLU A 89 -23.29 2.27 -5.96
CA GLU A 89 -23.18 1.01 -6.70
C GLU A 89 -22.55 -0.11 -5.86
N LEU A 90 -21.53 0.19 -5.06
CA LEU A 90 -20.90 -0.78 -4.16
C LEU A 90 -21.86 -1.23 -3.04
N GLU A 91 -22.68 -0.33 -2.51
CA GLU A 91 -23.71 -0.65 -1.51
C GLU A 91 -24.78 -1.57 -2.11
N LYS A 92 -25.22 -1.33 -3.35
CA LYS A 92 -26.16 -2.22 -4.07
C LYS A 92 -25.59 -3.62 -4.30
N LEU A 93 -24.29 -3.74 -4.57
CA LEU A 93 -23.63 -5.02 -4.79
C LEU A 93 -23.40 -5.82 -3.51
N THR A 94 -23.06 -5.13 -2.43
CA THR A 94 -22.62 -5.78 -1.18
C THR A 94 -23.76 -5.93 -0.17
N GLY A 95 -24.81 -5.10 -0.26
CA GLY A 95 -25.89 -5.05 0.74
C GLY A 95 -25.42 -4.62 2.13
N LYS A 96 -24.23 -4.01 2.23
CA LYS A 96 -23.55 -3.59 3.46
C LYS A 96 -23.05 -2.16 3.32
N GLN A 97 -22.73 -1.52 4.45
CA GLN A 97 -22.18 -0.18 4.44
C GLN A 97 -20.75 -0.19 3.87
N VAL A 98 -20.49 0.66 2.86
CA VAL A 98 -19.20 0.72 2.19
C VAL A 98 -18.46 2.02 2.51
N GLN A 99 -17.23 1.89 3.01
CA GLN A 99 -16.28 2.99 3.16
C GLN A 99 -15.31 2.98 1.99
N LEU A 100 -15.39 3.99 1.13
CA LEU A 100 -14.49 4.14 -0.01
C LEU A 100 -13.40 5.17 0.32
N ASN A 101 -12.14 4.74 0.29
CA ASN A 101 -10.98 5.62 0.43
C ASN A 101 -10.18 5.65 -0.87
N ILE A 102 -9.82 6.85 -1.30
CA ILE A 102 -9.02 7.06 -2.51
C ILE A 102 -7.64 7.50 -2.08
N LEU A 103 -6.65 6.69 -2.39
CA LEU A 103 -5.25 6.90 -2.06
C LEU A 103 -4.48 7.21 -3.34
N GLU A 104 -3.65 8.25 -3.28
CA GLU A 104 -2.79 8.63 -4.38
C GLU A 104 -1.52 7.78 -4.41
N VAL A 105 -1.14 7.31 -5.60
CA VAL A 105 0.16 6.67 -5.81
C VAL A 105 1.22 7.75 -5.99
N LYS A 106 2.12 7.89 -5.01
CA LYS A 106 3.18 8.92 -4.99
C LYS A 106 4.00 8.99 -6.29
N ASN A 107 4.45 7.83 -6.79
CA ASN A 107 5.29 7.74 -8.00
C ASN A 107 4.65 6.76 -8.99
N PRO A 108 3.83 7.24 -9.95
CA PRO A 108 3.14 6.37 -10.90
C PRO A 108 4.09 5.66 -11.88
N GLU A 109 5.23 6.27 -12.19
CA GLU A 109 6.24 5.71 -13.11
C GLU A 109 7.00 4.49 -12.53
N VAL A 110 6.89 4.25 -11.22
CA VAL A 110 7.51 3.11 -10.52
C VAL A 110 6.51 1.99 -10.25
N ASP A 111 5.22 2.23 -10.48
CA ASP A 111 4.16 1.23 -10.34
C ASP A 111 4.03 0.40 -11.62
N ALA A 112 4.18 -0.91 -11.51
CA ALA A 112 4.24 -1.76 -12.69
C ALA A 112 2.90 -1.82 -13.45
N GLN A 113 1.77 -1.70 -12.75
CA GLN A 113 0.44 -1.74 -13.36
C GLN A 113 0.16 -0.45 -14.14
N LEU A 114 0.50 0.70 -13.56
CA LEU A 114 0.32 2.01 -14.21
C LEU A 114 1.22 2.15 -15.43
N VAL A 115 2.48 1.70 -15.35
CA VAL A 115 3.39 1.69 -16.51
C VAL A 115 2.87 0.76 -17.61
N ALA A 116 2.36 -0.43 -17.26
CA ALA A 116 1.78 -1.35 -18.24
C ALA A 116 0.57 -0.72 -18.95
N GLN A 117 -0.30 -0.05 -18.20
CA GLN A 117 -1.45 0.66 -18.74
C GLN A 117 -1.01 1.82 -19.66
N ALA A 118 -0.04 2.63 -19.24
CA ALA A 118 0.45 3.76 -20.04
C ALA A 118 1.04 3.31 -21.39
N VAL A 119 1.79 2.20 -21.40
CA VAL A 119 2.29 1.60 -22.65
C VAL A 119 1.12 1.09 -23.50
N ALA A 120 0.13 0.43 -22.89
CA ALA A 120 -1.03 -0.07 -23.62
C ALA A 120 -1.88 1.05 -24.25
N GLU A 121 -2.06 2.17 -23.57
CA GLU A 121 -2.73 3.36 -24.10
C GLU A 121 -1.98 3.98 -25.29
N GLN A 122 -0.64 3.97 -25.26
CA GLN A 122 0.16 4.43 -26.40
C GLN A 122 0.05 3.48 -27.60
N LEU A 123 0.01 2.16 -27.34
CA LEU A 123 -0.18 1.15 -28.38
C LEU A 123 -1.58 1.22 -29.03
N SER A 124 -2.63 1.47 -28.24
CA SER A 124 -3.98 1.68 -28.78
C SER A 124 -4.08 2.97 -29.60
N SER A 125 -3.33 4.00 -29.22
CA SER A 125 -3.19 5.27 -29.95
C SER A 125 -2.28 5.16 -31.20
N ARG A 126 -1.92 3.94 -31.64
CA ARG A 126 -1.07 3.66 -32.82
C ARG A 126 0.35 4.22 -32.75
N VAL A 127 0.87 4.49 -31.56
CA VAL A 127 2.29 4.85 -31.40
C VAL A 127 3.16 3.61 -31.65
N SER A 128 4.33 3.82 -32.26
CA SER A 128 5.31 2.74 -32.45
C SER A 128 5.65 2.06 -31.12
N PHE A 129 5.50 0.75 -31.07
CA PHE A 129 5.70 -0.05 -29.85
C PHE A 129 7.12 0.07 -29.29
N ARG A 130 8.15 0.21 -30.14
CA ARG A 130 9.54 0.45 -29.69
C ARG A 130 9.67 1.79 -28.97
N ARG A 131 9.04 2.84 -29.51
CA ARG A 131 9.04 4.18 -28.92
C ARG A 131 8.31 4.18 -27.58
N ALA A 132 7.13 3.56 -27.53
CA ALA A 132 6.34 3.46 -26.31
C ALA A 132 7.12 2.76 -25.19
N MET A 133 7.73 1.59 -25.48
CA MET A 133 8.53 0.87 -24.49
C MET A 133 9.77 1.65 -24.04
N ARG A 134 10.56 2.22 -24.96
CA ARG A 134 11.76 2.99 -24.59
C ARG A 134 11.43 4.21 -23.75
N LYS A 135 10.36 4.94 -24.10
CA LYS A 135 9.89 6.09 -23.33
C LYS A 135 9.53 5.69 -21.90
N SER A 136 8.73 4.64 -21.74
CA SER A 136 8.32 4.17 -20.41
C SER A 136 9.49 3.62 -19.58
N MET A 137 10.45 2.91 -20.19
CA MET A 137 11.66 2.47 -19.47
C MET A 137 12.49 3.64 -18.95
N GLN A 138 12.73 4.66 -19.78
CA GLN A 138 13.46 5.85 -19.38
C GLN A 138 12.74 6.61 -18.26
N SER A 139 11.41 6.77 -18.35
CA SER A 139 10.61 7.39 -17.29
C SER A 139 10.73 6.64 -15.96
N SER A 140 10.60 5.32 -15.97
CA SER A 140 10.72 4.49 -14.76
C SER A 140 12.12 4.52 -14.15
N MET A 141 13.18 4.46 -14.97
CA MET A 141 14.56 4.56 -14.51
C MET A 141 14.85 5.95 -13.91
N LYS A 142 14.38 7.02 -14.55
CA LYS A 142 14.50 8.40 -14.03
C LYS A 142 13.76 8.58 -12.70
N ALA A 143 12.63 7.90 -12.52
CA ALA A 143 11.86 7.90 -11.27
C ALA A 143 12.50 7.06 -10.14
N GLY A 144 13.67 6.46 -10.36
CA GLY A 144 14.45 5.76 -9.34
C GLY A 144 14.26 4.23 -9.30
N ALA A 145 13.69 3.62 -10.34
CA ALA A 145 13.70 2.16 -10.47
C ALA A 145 15.14 1.64 -10.66
N LYS A 146 15.49 0.54 -9.99
CA LYS A 146 16.83 -0.09 -10.12
C LYS A 146 16.94 -1.01 -11.34
N GLY A 147 15.80 -1.38 -11.91
CA GLY A 147 15.71 -2.03 -13.19
C GLY A 147 14.28 -2.24 -13.62
N ILE A 148 14.10 -2.30 -14.93
CA ILE A 148 12.80 -2.49 -15.56
C ILE A 148 12.94 -3.48 -16.72
N LYS A 149 11.92 -4.31 -16.88
CA LYS A 149 11.74 -5.14 -18.07
C LYS A 149 10.32 -4.93 -18.57
N ILE A 150 10.18 -4.63 -19.86
CA ILE A 150 8.88 -4.54 -20.54
C ILE A 150 8.85 -5.58 -21.64
N GLN A 151 7.80 -6.38 -21.70
CA GLN A 151 7.56 -7.36 -22.75
C GLN A 151 6.19 -7.12 -23.37
N CYS A 152 6.16 -6.91 -24.67
CA CYS A 152 4.93 -6.77 -25.45
C CYS A 152 4.78 -8.02 -26.34
N GLY A 153 3.60 -8.63 -26.33
CA GLY A 153 3.29 -9.81 -27.14
C GLY A 153 2.00 -9.64 -27.92
N GLY A 154 2.02 -9.99 -29.20
CA GLY A 154 0.87 -9.96 -30.10
C GLY A 154 1.22 -9.50 -31.51
N ARG A 155 0.23 -8.97 -32.24
CA ARG A 155 0.39 -8.41 -33.59
C ARG A 155 0.99 -7.00 -33.56
N LEU A 156 2.25 -6.92 -33.16
CA LEU A 156 2.95 -5.65 -32.93
C LEU A 156 3.12 -4.86 -34.24
N GLY A 157 2.52 -3.68 -34.31
CA GLY A 157 2.57 -2.81 -35.49
C GLY A 157 1.64 -3.23 -36.63
N GLY A 158 0.66 -4.09 -36.36
CA GLY A 158 -0.31 -4.53 -37.37
C GLY A 158 0.16 -5.69 -38.26
N ALA A 159 1.31 -6.30 -37.92
CA ALA A 159 1.79 -7.49 -38.62
C ALA A 159 0.76 -8.63 -38.55
N GLU A 160 0.73 -9.47 -39.58
CA GLU A 160 -0.16 -10.64 -39.65
C GLU A 160 0.21 -11.68 -38.58
N MET A 161 1.50 -11.96 -38.42
CA MET A 161 2.01 -12.91 -37.44
C MET A 161 2.28 -12.25 -36.08
N SER A 162 1.95 -12.96 -35.00
CA SER A 162 2.22 -12.49 -33.65
C SER A 162 3.71 -12.63 -33.29
N ARG A 163 4.29 -11.60 -32.69
CA ARG A 163 5.66 -11.62 -32.14
C ARG A 163 5.67 -11.20 -30.69
N SER A 164 6.70 -11.62 -29.96
CA SER A 164 6.99 -11.17 -28.61
C SER A 164 8.31 -10.44 -28.60
N GLU A 165 8.30 -9.18 -28.21
CA GLU A 165 9.50 -8.36 -28.09
C GLU A 165 9.64 -7.88 -26.64
N PHE A 166 10.86 -7.89 -26.12
CA PHE A 166 11.13 -7.40 -24.79
C PHE A 166 12.34 -6.50 -24.78
N TYR A 167 12.29 -5.50 -23.92
CA TYR A 167 13.42 -4.66 -23.58
C TYR A 167 13.65 -4.71 -22.08
N ARG A 168 14.92 -4.62 -21.68
CA ARG A 168 15.35 -4.65 -20.29
C ARG A 168 16.43 -3.62 -20.07
N GLU A 169 16.30 -2.90 -18.98
CA GLU A 169 17.28 -1.91 -18.51
C GLU A 169 17.54 -2.13 -17.02
N GLY A 170 18.81 -2.04 -16.60
CA GLY A 170 19.21 -2.31 -15.22
C GLY A 170 19.03 -3.77 -14.77
N ARG A 171 18.86 -3.96 -13.45
CA ARG A 171 18.82 -5.29 -12.81
C ARG A 171 17.38 -5.71 -12.52
N VAL A 172 17.00 -6.93 -12.94
CA VAL A 172 15.68 -7.51 -12.63
C VAL A 172 15.86 -8.96 -12.15
N PRO A 173 16.22 -9.18 -10.87
CA PRO A 173 16.44 -10.51 -10.33
C PRO A 173 15.10 -11.21 -10.03
N LEU A 174 14.65 -12.08 -10.94
CA LEU A 174 13.36 -12.78 -10.80
C LEU A 174 13.39 -13.98 -9.84
N HIS A 175 14.54 -14.64 -9.72
CA HIS A 175 14.72 -15.83 -8.86
C HIS A 175 14.94 -15.48 -7.39
N THR A 176 15.37 -14.26 -7.10
CA THR A 176 15.69 -13.81 -5.74
C THR A 176 14.40 -13.44 -5.00
N LEU A 177 14.12 -14.12 -3.89
CA LEU A 177 12.90 -13.88 -3.08
C LEU A 177 12.93 -12.54 -2.35
N ARG A 178 14.08 -12.12 -1.82
CA ARG A 178 14.21 -10.82 -1.13
C ARG A 178 14.07 -9.59 -2.04
N ALA A 179 14.12 -9.80 -3.36
CA ALA A 179 14.02 -8.71 -4.33
C ALA A 179 12.58 -8.22 -4.41
N ASN A 180 12.36 -6.93 -4.16
CA ASN A 180 11.08 -6.28 -4.36
C ASN A 180 10.85 -6.02 -5.86
N VAL A 181 10.22 -7.01 -6.50
CA VAL A 181 9.85 -6.97 -7.91
C VAL A 181 8.34 -6.82 -8.03
N ASP A 182 7.93 -5.70 -8.59
CA ASP A 182 6.55 -5.42 -8.92
C ASP A 182 6.24 -5.92 -10.34
N TYR A 183 5.03 -6.44 -10.54
CA TYR A 183 4.58 -7.02 -11.80
C TYR A 183 3.23 -6.46 -12.21
N GLY A 184 3.17 -5.90 -13.41
CA GLY A 184 1.96 -5.35 -14.02
C GLY A 184 1.64 -6.05 -15.33
N PHE A 185 0.34 -6.21 -15.58
CA PHE A 185 -0.16 -6.74 -16.84
C PHE A 185 -1.36 -5.92 -17.32
N PHE A 186 -1.33 -5.56 -18.59
CA PHE A 186 -2.44 -4.88 -19.22
C PHE A 186 -2.58 -5.31 -20.69
N GLU A 187 -3.82 -5.39 -21.16
CA GLU A 187 -4.13 -5.73 -22.54
C GLU A 187 -4.54 -4.48 -23.32
N ALA A 188 -3.75 -4.13 -24.33
CA ALA A 188 -4.08 -3.05 -25.23
C ALA A 188 -5.14 -3.51 -26.24
N LYS A 189 -6.24 -2.77 -26.31
CA LYS A 189 -7.31 -2.96 -27.29
C LYS A 189 -6.91 -2.25 -28.58
N THR A 190 -6.53 -3.01 -29.62
CA THR A 190 -6.16 -2.46 -30.93
C THR A 190 -7.12 -2.93 -32.02
N THR A 191 -7.09 -2.31 -33.19
CA THR A 191 -7.92 -2.69 -34.34
C THR A 191 -7.62 -4.11 -34.84
N PHE A 192 -6.36 -4.54 -34.74
CA PHE A 192 -5.90 -5.84 -35.25
C PHE A 192 -6.00 -6.97 -34.22
N GLY A 193 -6.47 -6.69 -33.01
CA GLY A 193 -6.62 -7.64 -31.91
C GLY A 193 -6.16 -7.09 -30.56
N ARG A 194 -5.71 -7.98 -29.68
CA ARG A 194 -5.17 -7.64 -28.36
C ARG A 194 -3.66 -7.73 -28.36
N ILE A 195 -3.00 -6.75 -27.76
CA ILE A 195 -1.56 -6.80 -27.48
C ILE A 195 -1.38 -6.86 -25.97
N GLY A 196 -0.73 -7.90 -25.47
CA GLY A 196 -0.44 -8.05 -24.06
C GLY A 196 0.85 -7.32 -23.69
N VAL A 197 0.80 -6.45 -22.67
CA VAL A 197 1.95 -5.74 -22.12
C VAL A 197 2.22 -6.26 -20.71
N LYS A 198 3.42 -6.81 -20.51
CA LYS A 198 3.91 -7.31 -19.22
C LYS A 198 5.08 -6.45 -18.76
N VAL A 199 5.02 -5.94 -17.54
CA VAL A 199 6.05 -5.07 -16.98
C VAL A 199 6.55 -5.66 -15.66
N TRP A 200 7.87 -5.69 -15.50
CA TRP A 200 8.55 -6.02 -14.25
C TRP A 200 9.38 -4.82 -13.82
N ILE A 201 9.20 -4.34 -12.59
CA ILE A 201 9.98 -3.23 -12.04
C ILE A 201 10.65 -3.71 -10.75
N TYR A 202 11.96 -3.56 -10.68
CA TYR A 202 12.75 -3.84 -9.49
C TYR A 202 13.01 -2.55 -8.71
N LYS A 203 12.51 -2.50 -7.48
CA LYS A 203 12.61 -1.33 -6.59
C LYS A 203 13.79 -1.44 -5.61
N GLY A 204 14.37 -2.63 -5.47
CA GLY A 204 15.46 -2.91 -4.52
C GLY A 204 15.22 -4.17 -3.71
N ASP A 205 16.21 -4.54 -2.90
CA ASP A 205 16.08 -5.65 -1.96
C ASP A 205 15.44 -5.16 -0.67
N VAL A 206 14.53 -5.95 -0.14
CA VAL A 206 13.99 -5.77 1.22
C VAL A 206 15.03 -6.30 2.20
N LYS A 207 15.60 -5.42 3.03
CA LYS A 207 16.67 -5.80 3.97
C LYS A 207 16.17 -6.65 5.13
N ASN A 208 15.00 -6.31 5.70
CA ASN A 208 14.42 -6.99 6.85
C ASN A 208 12.95 -7.35 6.59
N ILE A 209 12.67 -8.64 6.44
CA ILE A 209 11.30 -9.16 6.20
C ILE A 209 10.38 -8.87 7.39
N ALA A 210 10.93 -8.88 8.61
CA ALA A 210 10.19 -8.55 9.83
C ALA A 210 9.83 -7.06 9.92
N GLU A 211 10.74 -6.16 9.55
CA GLU A 211 10.49 -4.71 9.54
C GLU A 211 9.49 -4.35 8.45
N VAL A 212 9.55 -4.93 7.26
CA VAL A 212 8.52 -4.67 6.23
C VAL A 212 7.14 -5.14 6.66
N ARG A 213 7.03 -6.26 7.39
CA ARG A 213 5.76 -6.66 8.00
C ARG A 213 5.29 -5.65 9.05
N ALA A 214 6.21 -5.12 9.86
CA ALA A 214 5.90 -4.11 10.87
C ALA A 214 5.53 -2.75 10.25
N GLU A 215 6.24 -2.27 9.23
CA GLU A 215 5.95 -1.05 8.47
C GLU A 215 4.61 -1.15 7.74
N ASN A 216 4.38 -2.27 7.05
CA ASN A 216 3.10 -2.56 6.42
C ASN A 216 1.95 -2.65 7.45
N ALA A 217 2.22 -3.07 8.69
CA ALA A 217 1.24 -3.06 9.76
C ALA A 217 1.04 -1.64 10.34
N ALA A 218 2.11 -0.87 10.51
CA ALA A 218 2.11 0.48 11.10
C ALA A 218 1.45 1.52 10.18
N ALA A 219 1.75 1.49 8.88
CA ALA A 219 1.10 2.34 7.88
C ALA A 219 -0.43 2.14 7.84
N ARG A 220 -0.91 0.98 8.30
CA ARG A 220 -2.33 0.64 8.39
C ARG A 220 -2.94 0.98 9.74
N ALA A 221 -2.17 0.88 10.83
CA ALA A 221 -2.59 1.26 12.17
C ALA A 221 -2.92 2.76 12.25
N GLY A 222 -2.19 3.62 11.53
CA GLY A 222 -2.48 5.06 11.43
C GLY A 222 -3.80 5.39 10.74
N ASN A 223 -4.44 4.41 10.08
CA ASN A 223 -5.70 4.59 9.35
C ASN A 223 -6.89 3.88 10.03
N ARG A 224 -6.71 3.38 11.27
CA ARG A 224 -7.83 3.04 12.16
C ARG A 224 -8.40 4.34 12.70
N PRO A 225 -9.72 4.60 12.60
CA PRO A 225 -10.31 5.66 13.40
C PRO A 225 -9.95 5.39 14.85
N ALA A 226 -9.32 6.37 15.50
CA ALA A 226 -9.06 6.35 16.93
C ALA A 226 -10.38 5.99 17.61
N ARG A 227 -10.47 4.76 18.13
CA ARG A 227 -11.59 4.39 18.98
C ARG A 227 -11.45 5.29 20.19
N GLY A 228 -12.27 6.33 20.25
CA GLY A 228 -12.21 7.39 21.24
C GLY A 228 -11.94 6.81 22.61
N GLY A 229 -10.80 7.19 23.20
CA GLY A 229 -10.54 7.01 24.61
C GLY A 229 -11.41 7.99 25.38
N ALA A 230 -12.72 7.74 25.40
CA ALA A 230 -13.63 8.35 26.33
C ALA A 230 -13.70 7.43 27.56
N ASP A 231 -13.18 7.95 28.66
CA ASP A 231 -13.66 7.75 30.02
C ASP A 231 -14.09 6.32 30.39
N ARG A 232 -13.18 5.58 31.04
CA ARG A 232 -13.59 4.60 32.05
C ARG A 232 -13.81 5.36 33.36
N PRO A 233 -15.04 5.53 33.86
CA PRO A 233 -15.25 5.99 35.22
C PRO A 233 -14.83 4.85 36.17
N ALA A 234 -14.00 5.17 37.15
CA ALA A 234 -13.70 4.28 38.26
C ALA A 234 -14.99 3.99 39.05
N GLY A 235 -15.62 2.84 38.76
CA GLY A 235 -16.82 2.37 39.44
C GLY A 235 -16.52 1.93 40.87
N ARG A 236 -17.03 2.73 41.81
CA ARG A 236 -17.10 2.52 43.26
C ARG A 236 -18.13 1.43 43.62
N GLY A 237 -17.75 0.55 44.55
CA GLY A 237 -18.64 -0.33 45.34
C GLY A 237 -18.08 -1.76 45.43
N GLY A 238 -17.89 -2.41 46.58
CA GLY A 238 -18.24 -2.13 47.96
C GLY A 238 -18.58 -3.45 48.67
N ARG A 239 -17.87 -3.75 49.78
CA ARG A 239 -18.17 -4.69 50.89
C ARG A 239 -18.03 -6.22 50.71
N GLY A 240 -17.23 -6.80 51.63
CA GLY A 240 -17.58 -8.03 52.34
C GLY A 240 -16.40 -8.94 52.69
N GLY A 241 -16.07 -9.10 53.98
CA GLY A 241 -15.43 -10.32 54.49
C GLY A 241 -14.23 -10.14 55.42
N GLU A 242 -14.50 -10.06 56.71
CA GLU A 242 -13.58 -9.99 57.84
C GLU A 242 -13.06 -11.39 58.25
N ARG A 243 -11.78 -11.49 58.66
CA ARG A 243 -11.08 -12.53 59.48
C ARG A 243 -9.57 -12.30 59.26
N GLY A 244 -8.70 -11.94 60.18
CA GLY A 244 -8.62 -12.10 61.64
C GLY A 244 -7.24 -12.72 61.94
N GLY A 245 -6.34 -12.06 62.68
CA GLY A 245 -5.17 -12.74 63.26
C GLY A 245 -3.85 -11.96 63.43
N ARG A 246 -3.71 -11.32 64.61
CA ARG A 246 -2.51 -11.27 65.49
C ARG A 246 -1.13 -10.84 64.95
N GLY A 247 -0.67 -9.69 65.47
CA GLY A 247 0.48 -9.71 66.38
C GLY A 247 1.74 -8.91 66.00
N ARG A 248 2.11 -7.99 66.91
CA ARG A 248 3.46 -7.48 67.24
C ARG A 248 3.93 -6.14 66.62
N LYS A 249 3.86 -5.10 67.46
CA LYS A 249 4.81 -3.97 67.59
C LYS A 249 5.58 -4.15 68.92
N PRO A 250 6.60 -3.35 69.33
CA PRO A 250 7.16 -2.13 68.72
C PRO A 250 8.71 -2.03 68.72
N GLN A 251 9.30 -1.03 68.02
CA GLN A 251 10.36 -0.20 68.62
C GLN A 251 10.53 1.17 67.90
N GLN A 252 10.63 2.23 68.70
CA GLN A 252 10.85 3.67 68.38
C GLN A 252 12.35 3.94 68.05
N SER A 253 12.68 4.67 66.96
CA SER A 253 13.10 6.10 66.87
C SER A 253 14.58 6.36 67.29
N PRO A 254 15.32 7.38 66.76
CA PRO A 254 14.84 8.70 66.31
C PRO A 254 15.54 9.31 65.07
N ALA A 255 15.24 10.60 64.87
CA ALA A 255 15.44 11.48 63.71
C ALA A 255 16.87 12.04 63.49
N ALA A 256 17.12 12.52 62.27
CA ALA A 256 18.01 13.63 61.87
C ALA A 256 17.67 13.96 60.40
N GLU A 257 16.90 15.01 60.09
CA GLU A 257 17.27 16.44 59.96
C GLU A 257 18.18 16.74 58.75
N ALA A 258 17.69 17.66 57.92
CA ALA A 258 18.25 18.12 56.65
C ALA A 258 19.46 19.07 56.86
N PRO A 259 20.12 19.46 55.76
CA PRO A 259 20.32 20.90 55.60
C PRO A 259 20.01 21.41 54.18
N LYS A 260 19.54 22.66 54.14
CA LYS A 260 19.46 23.52 52.97
C LYS A 260 20.66 24.48 52.93
N ALA A 261 21.02 24.84 51.70
CA ALA A 261 21.59 26.11 51.23
C ALA A 261 23.07 26.41 51.55
N ASP A 262 23.85 26.67 50.50
CA ASP A 262 24.45 28.00 50.33
C ASP A 262 24.78 28.32 48.88
N ALA A 263 24.79 29.63 48.60
CA ALA A 263 24.85 30.29 47.30
C ALA A 263 26.29 30.72 46.90
N ALA A 264 26.38 31.42 45.76
CA ALA A 264 27.54 32.14 45.20
C ALA A 264 28.54 31.28 44.37
N ALA A 265 29.14 31.71 43.26
CA ALA A 265 29.13 32.93 42.47
C ALA A 265 29.66 32.62 41.05
N ALA A 266 29.31 33.46 40.08
CA ALA A 266 30.02 33.58 38.79
C ALA A 266 31.46 34.06 38.99
N PRO A 267 32.32 33.94 37.95
CA PRO A 267 32.80 35.18 37.35
C PRO A 267 32.82 35.18 35.82
N ALA A 268 33.06 36.39 35.32
CA ALA A 268 32.90 36.89 33.98
C ALA A 268 34.01 36.49 32.99
N ALA A 269 33.64 36.61 31.72
CA ALA A 269 34.37 37.05 30.54
C ALA A 269 35.90 37.24 30.60
N GLU A 270 36.58 36.68 29.60
CA GLU A 270 37.62 37.42 28.88
C GLU A 270 37.65 37.01 27.40
N SER A 271 37.58 38.04 26.55
CA SER A 271 37.73 38.04 25.11
C SER A 271 39.15 38.46 24.75
N THR A 272 39.80 37.79 23.81
CA THR A 272 40.87 38.25 22.88
C THR A 272 41.36 36.99 22.15
N GLY A 273 41.71 36.90 20.88
CA GLY A 273 41.83 37.73 19.67
C GLY A 273 42.36 36.75 18.60
N THR A 274 41.84 36.74 17.37
CA THR A 274 42.54 37.25 16.15
C THR A 274 43.95 36.67 16.00
N GLU A 275 44.31 35.87 15.00
CA GLU A 275 44.65 36.17 13.59
C GLU A 275 45.55 34.95 13.20
N ALA A 276 45.68 34.42 11.97
CA ALA A 276 45.56 34.93 10.61
C ALA A 276 45.30 33.74 9.64
#